data_AF-A0A3S1R3L4-F1
#
_entry.id   AF-A0A3S1R3L4-F1
#
_cell.length_a   1.000
_cell.length_b   1.000
_cell.length_c   1.000
_cell.angle_alpha   90.00
_cell.angle_beta   90.00
_cell.angle_gamma   90.00
#
_symmetry.space_group_name_H-M   'P 1'
#
loop_
_entity.id
_entity.type
_entity.pdbx_description
1 polymer ?
#
loop_
_entity_poly.entity_id
_entity_poly.type
_entity_poly.pdbx_seq_one_letter_code
_entity_poly.pdbx_strand_id
1 'polypeptide(L)' 'QQGIWFQNYDNLLRATLEGQGLALGWTRLVEEKLSNGSLVRPFDLAFTTGNGYYIVEAPANAPNRASKIFRNWIRDKMRI' A
#
# COMPACT_ATOMS: atom_id res chain seq x y z
N GLN A 1 22.57 -19.81 -1.32
CA GLN A 1 22.12 -18.55 -1.93
C GLN A 1 21.28 -17.81 -0.91
N GLN A 2 21.63 -16.56 -0.59
CA GLN A 2 20.75 -15.70 0.21
C GLN A 2 19.61 -15.21 -0.70
N GLY A 3 18.37 -15.26 -0.22
CA GLY A 3 17.21 -14.78 -0.99
C GLY A 3 17.31 -13.28 -1.30
N ILE A 4 16.60 -12.83 -2.33
CA ILE A 4 16.48 -11.40 -2.67
C ILE A 4 15.47 -10.77 -1.71
N TRP A 5 15.89 -9.72 -1.01
CA TRP A 5 15.02 -8.96 -0.11
C TRP A 5 14.87 -7.53 -0.59
N PHE A 6 13.63 -7.05 -0.64
CA PHE A 6 13.30 -5.70 -1.04
C PHE A 6 12.82 -4.90 0.18
N GLN A 7 13.43 -3.74 0.42
CA GLN A 7 12.99 -2.80 1.47
C GLN A 7 11.88 -1.86 0.98
N ASN A 8 11.79 -1.64 -0.33
CA ASN A 8 10.77 -0.82 -0.95
C ASN A 8 9.76 -1.70 -1.69
N TYR A 9 8.47 -1.46 -1.43
CA TYR A 9 7.35 -2.14 -2.06
C TYR A 9 7.35 -2.02 -3.59
N ASP A 10 7.77 -0.88 -4.14
CA ASP A 10 7.81 -0.68 -5.59
C ASP A 10 8.79 -1.64 -6.28
N ASN A 11 9.97 -1.85 -5.68
CA ASN A 11 10.98 -2.75 -6.23
C ASN A 11 10.54 -4.22 -6.13
N LEU A 12 9.90 -4.59 -5.00
CA LEU A 12 9.29 -5.91 -4.83
C LEU A 12 8.25 -6.19 -5.93
N LEU A 13 7.38 -5.21 -6.19
CA LEU A 13 6.30 -5.34 -7.15
C LEU A 13 6.83 -5.44 -8.59
N ARG A 14 7.84 -4.64 -8.95
CA ARG A 14 8.51 -4.71 -10.26
C ARG A 14 9.14 -6.08 -10.51
N ALA A 15 9.93 -6.58 -9.56
CA ALA A 15 10.55 -7.89 -9.67
C ALA A 15 9.50 -9.01 -9.85
N THR A 16 8.36 -8.91 -9.15
CA THR A 16 7.25 -9.87 -9.28
C THR A 16 6.60 -9.79 -10.66
N LEU A 17 6.33 -8.58 -11.17
CA LEU A 17 5.78 -8.37 -12.51
C LEU A 17 6.72 -8.84 -13.62
N GLU A 18 8.03 -8.78 -13.39
CA GLU A 18 9.06 -9.31 -14.30
C GLU A 18 9.25 -10.83 -14.18
N GLY A 19 8.44 -11.52 -13.35
CA GLY A 19 8.49 -12.97 -13.21
C GLY A 19 9.64 -13.48 -12.34
N GLN A 20 10.27 -12.63 -11.53
CA GLN A 20 11.41 -13.02 -10.68
C GLN A 20 11.00 -13.81 -9.42
N GLY A 21 9.69 -13.98 -9.16
CA GLY A 21 9.20 -14.78 -8.05
C GLY A 21 7.82 -14.38 -7.53
N LEU A 22 7.57 -14.73 -6.26
CA LEU A 22 6.34 -14.40 -5.54
C LEU A 22 6.59 -13.27 -4.54
N ALA A 23 5.59 -12.40 -4.37
CA ALA A 23 5.61 -11.35 -3.35
C ALA A 23 4.41 -11.46 -2.42
N LEU A 24 4.65 -11.14 -1.14
CA LEU A 24 3.58 -10.82 -0.20
C LEU A 24 3.18 -9.35 -0.44
N GLY A 25 1.97 -9.16 -0.97
CA GLY A 25 1.45 -7.86 -1.37
C GLY A 25 0.30 -7.36 -0.51
N TRP A 26 0.10 -6.04 -0.49
CA TRP A 26 -1.09 -5.43 0.10
C TRP A 26 -2.20 -5.43 -0.94
N THR A 27 -3.29 -6.16 -0.69
CA THR A 27 -4.38 -6.39 -1.67
C THR A 27 -4.85 -5.10 -2.35
N ARG A 28 -5.03 -4.02 -1.58
CA ARG A 28 -5.51 -2.73 -2.10
C ARG A 28 -4.51 -2.02 -3.02
N LEU A 29 -3.20 -2.26 -2.86
CA LEU A 29 -2.17 -1.64 -3.70
C LEU A 29 -1.97 -2.38 -5.02
N VAL A 30 -2.44 -3.62 -5.13
CA VAL A 30 -2.29 -4.47 -6.32
C VAL A 30 -3.61 -4.79 -7.01
N GLU A 31 -4.72 -4.21 -6.55
CA GLU A 31 -6.07 -4.51 -7.03
C GLU A 31 -6.20 -4.31 -8.55
N GLU A 32 -5.69 -3.20 -9.09
CA GLU A 32 -5.66 -2.94 -10.52
C GLU A 32 -4.88 -4.04 -11.27
N LYS A 33 -3.72 -4.44 -10.74
CA LYS A 33 -2.85 -5.45 -11.35
C LYS A 33 -3.45 -6.86 -11.30
N LEU A 34 -4.21 -7.15 -10.26
CA LEU A 34 -5.00 -8.39 -10.16
C LEU A 34 -6.16 -8.36 -11.16
N SER A 35 -6.87 -7.21 -11.28
CA SER A 35 -8.02 -7.07 -12.17
C SER A 35 -7.65 -7.16 -13.66
N ASN A 36 -6.47 -6.64 -14.04
CA ASN A 36 -5.99 -6.67 -15.42
C ASN A 36 -5.15 -7.91 -15.75
N GLY A 37 -4.97 -8.83 -14.79
CA GLY A 37 -4.25 -10.09 -14.97
C GLY A 37 -2.73 -9.99 -15.02
N SER A 38 -2.14 -8.79 -14.84
CA SER A 38 -0.67 -8.64 -14.75
C SER A 38 -0.09 -9.26 -13.47
N LEU A 39 -0.91 -9.41 -12.43
CA LEU A 39 -0.63 -10.24 -11.28
C LEU A 39 -1.75 -11.25 -11.08
N VAL A 40 -1.38 -12.39 -10.50
CA VAL A 40 -2.33 -13.39 -10.03
C VAL A 40 -2.08 -13.65 -8.54
N ARG A 41 -3.14 -13.99 -7.81
CA ARG A 41 -3.03 -14.47 -6.43
C ARG A 41 -3.05 -16.00 -6.46
N PRO A 42 -1.88 -16.68 -6.38
CA PRO A 42 -1.81 -18.13 -6.56
C PRO A 42 -2.44 -18.92 -5.40
N PHE A 43 -2.62 -18.29 -4.24
CA PHE A 43 -3.17 -18.92 -3.04
C PHE A 43 -4.30 -18.08 -2.45
N ASP A 44 -5.37 -18.72 -2.00
CA ASP A 44 -6.40 -18.05 -1.21
C ASP A 44 -5.97 -17.89 0.27
N LEU A 45 -4.79 -17.32 0.48
CA LEU A 45 -4.26 -16.94 1.80
C LEU A 45 -4.20 -15.41 1.91
N ALA A 46 -4.72 -14.86 2.99
CA ALA A 46 -4.65 -13.44 3.30
C ALA A 46 -4.50 -13.25 4.81
N PHE A 47 -3.74 -12.24 5.22
CA PHE A 47 -3.53 -11.91 6.62
C PHE A 47 -3.79 -10.43 6.87
N THR A 48 -4.61 -10.13 7.87
CA THR A 48 -4.84 -8.76 8.32
C THR A 48 -3.93 -8.48 9.51
N THR A 49 -3.01 -7.53 9.35
CA THR A 49 -1.99 -7.20 10.37
C THR A 49 -2.53 -6.37 11.53
N GLY A 50 -3.78 -5.90 11.46
CA GLY A 50 -4.35 -4.93 12.40
C GLY A 50 -3.80 -3.50 12.24
N ASN A 51 -2.82 -3.31 11.35
CA ASN A 51 -2.23 -2.01 11.06
C ASN A 51 -3.03 -1.27 9.98
N GLY A 52 -2.94 0.06 10.00
CA GLY A 52 -3.59 0.94 9.04
C GLY A 52 -2.73 2.15 8.69
N TYR A 53 -3.22 2.96 7.75
CA TYR A 53 -2.62 4.25 7.42
C TYR A 53 -3.17 5.33 8.34
N TYR A 54 -2.28 6.18 8.87
CA TYR A 54 -2.62 7.24 9.80
C TYR A 54 -2.25 8.60 9.24
N ILE A 55 -3.09 9.60 9.48
CA ILE A 55 -2.73 11.01 9.29
C ILE A 55 -2.16 11.50 10.62
N VAL A 56 -0.88 11.86 10.62
CA VAL A 56 -0.17 12.35 11.82
C VAL A 56 -0.04 13.87 11.74
N GLU A 57 -0.46 14.57 12.79
CA GLU A 57 -0.38 16.03 12.90
C GLU A 57 0.53 16.41 14.08
N ALA A 58 1.35 17.45 13.92
CA ALA A 58 2.23 17.91 14.98
C ALA A 58 1.40 18.47 16.16
N PRO A 59 1.67 18.06 17.42
CA PRO A 59 0.87 18.50 18.56
C PRO A 59 1.06 19.99 18.90
N ALA A 60 2.21 20.58 18.56
CA ALA A 60 2.60 21.92 19.03
C ALA A 60 2.05 23.08 18.20
N ASN A 61 1.57 22.85 16.98
CA ASN A 61 1.03 23.89 16.11
C ASN A 61 -0.37 23.49 15.66
N ALA A 62 -1.38 24.32 15.97
CA ALA A 62 -2.71 24.13 15.40
C ALA A 62 -2.56 24.01 13.87
N PRO A 63 -3.10 22.95 13.23
CA PRO A 63 -2.91 22.76 11.80
C PRO A 63 -3.42 24.00 11.07
N ASN A 64 -2.57 24.55 10.20
CA ASN A 64 -2.93 25.73 9.43
C ASN A 64 -4.14 25.40 8.53
N ARG A 65 -4.77 26.42 7.96
CA ARG A 65 -5.98 26.25 7.13
C ARG A 65 -5.76 25.24 5.99
N ALA A 66 -4.58 25.25 5.36
CA ALA A 66 -4.25 24.34 4.27
C ALA A 66 -4.18 22.87 4.73
N SER A 67 -3.50 22.60 5.86
CA SER A 67 -3.44 21.25 6.44
C SER A 67 -4.83 20.71 6.80
N LYS A 68 -5.71 21.54 7.36
CA LYS A 68 -7.10 21.15 7.68
C LYS A 68 -7.89 20.79 6.43
N ILE A 69 -7.79 21.61 5.38
CA ILE A 69 -8.45 21.35 4.08
C ILE A 69 -7.95 20.04 3.50
N PHE A 70 -6.63 19.83 3.45
CA PHE A 70 -6.03 18.62 2.92
C PHE A 70 -6.43 17.37 3.70
N ARG A 71 -6.38 17.41 5.04
CA ARG A 71 -6.85 16.30 5.89
C ARG A 71 -8.31 15.95 5.61
N ASN A 72 -9.18 16.96 5.52
CA ASN A 72 -10.59 16.73 5.27
C ASN A 72 -10.82 16.14 3.87
N TRP A 73 -10.08 16.63 2.87
CA TRP A 73 -10.10 16.06 1.52
C TRP A 73 -9.64 14.60 1.50
N ILE A 74 -8.54 14.24 2.19
CA ILE A 74 -8.10 12.83 2.30
C ILE A 74 -9.19 11.99 2.95
N ARG A 75 -9.76 12.44 4.08
CA ARG A 75 -10.81 11.69 4.78
C ARG A 75 -12.06 11.47 3.93
N ASP A 76 -12.42 12.45 3.09
CA ASP A 76 -13.52 12.33 2.14
C ASP A 76 -13.20 11.31 1.04
N LYS A 77 -12.00 11.36 0.46
CA LYS A 77 -11.56 10.43 -0.59
C LYS A 77 -11.28 9.01 -0.11
N MET A 78 -10.98 8.83 1.17
CA MET A 78 -10.69 7.54 1.79
C MET A 78 -11.92 6.89 2.44
N ARG A 79 -13.10 7.52 2.38
CA ARG A 79 -14.36 6.81 2.67
C ARG A 79 -14.60 5.78 1.58
N ILE A 80 -14.31 4.52 1.91
CA ILE A 80 -14.67 3.34 1.15
C ILE A 80 -16.10 2.96 1.52
#